data_AF-W9S5A3-F1
#
_entry.id   AF-W9S5A3-F1
#
_cell.length_a   1.000
_cell.length_b   1.000
_cell.length_c   1.000
_cell.angle_alpha   90.00
_cell.angle_beta   90.00
_cell.angle_gamma   90.00
#
_symmetry.space_group_name_H-M   'P 1'
#
loop_
_entity.id
_entity.type
_entity.pdbx_description
1 polymer ?
#
loop_
_entity_poly.entity_id
_entity_poly.type
_entity_poly.pdbx_seq_one_letter_code
_entity_poly.pdbx_strand_id
1 'polypeptide(L)'
;MEKALTKVGSFWISKKAKEEFSNITEDLSTLSNTVEEKAKWIFNKLKGKPQKALADLLREYNLPPGLFPRNITCYELDEAKGKLIVYLPSPCEVSFKDSSVIRYATRVKATLSRGKLSGVEGMKTKVLVWVKVTSVAVESYKSDKVWFTAGVKKSRPKDAFEMPRDAINLEEF
;
A
#
# COMPACT_ATOMS: atom_id res chain seq x y z
N MET A 1 -39.73 35.16 -61.47
CA MET A 1 -38.84 34.88 -60.31
C MET A 1 -39.79 34.86 -59.12
N GLU A 2 -39.90 33.85 -58.27
CA GLU A 2 -39.00 32.79 -57.81
C GLU A 2 -39.80 31.52 -57.46
N LYS A 3 -39.08 30.43 -57.20
CA LYS A 3 -39.47 29.03 -57.43
C LYS A 3 -40.16 28.37 -56.22
N ALA A 4 -41.03 27.40 -56.52
CA ALA A 4 -41.62 26.47 -55.58
C ALA A 4 -40.69 25.30 -55.19
N LEU A 5 -41.14 24.54 -54.17
CA LEU A 5 -40.77 23.15 -53.77
C LEU A 5 -39.53 23.01 -52.85
N THR A 6 -39.62 22.49 -51.62
CA THR A 6 -39.54 21.05 -51.23
C THR A 6 -39.30 21.03 -49.70
N LYS A 7 -39.53 20.03 -48.84
CA LYS A 7 -40.14 18.70 -48.85
C LYS A 7 -40.11 18.21 -47.38
N VAL A 8 -41.17 17.53 -46.96
CA VAL A 8 -41.33 16.80 -45.68
C VAL A 8 -40.13 15.87 -45.42
N GLY A 9 -39.71 15.74 -44.16
CA GLY A 9 -38.69 14.77 -43.80
C GLY A 9 -38.44 14.62 -42.31
N SER A 10 -39.45 14.17 -41.56
CA SER A 10 -39.31 13.61 -40.22
C SER A 10 -38.41 12.38 -40.28
N PHE A 11 -37.10 12.53 -40.07
CA PHE A 11 -36.18 11.39 -40.10
C PHE A 11 -36.16 10.70 -38.74
N TRP A 12 -37.01 9.68 -38.65
CA TRP A 12 -36.94 8.58 -37.71
C TRP A 12 -35.55 7.93 -37.75
N ILE A 13 -34.67 8.28 -36.82
CA ILE A 13 -33.42 7.54 -36.58
C ILE A 13 -33.59 6.76 -35.28
N SER A 14 -34.21 5.59 -35.49
CA SER A 14 -33.95 4.30 -34.86
C SER A 14 -33.70 4.25 -33.35
N LYS A 15 -34.80 3.87 -32.69
CA LYS A 15 -34.95 3.13 -31.42
C LYS A 15 -33.98 1.93 -31.20
N LYS A 16 -33.04 1.65 -32.10
CA LYS A 16 -32.12 0.50 -32.07
C LYS A 16 -30.80 0.79 -31.33
N ALA A 17 -30.44 2.06 -31.11
CA ALA A 17 -29.23 2.41 -30.35
C ALA A 17 -29.43 2.43 -28.82
N LYS A 18 -30.66 2.24 -28.32
CA LYS A 18 -30.98 2.30 -26.89
C LYS A 18 -31.01 0.94 -26.19
N GLU A 19 -31.05 -0.15 -26.97
CA GLU A 19 -31.20 -1.53 -26.46
C GLU A 19 -29.85 -2.27 -26.32
N GLU A 20 -28.83 -1.83 -27.06
CA GLU A 20 -27.46 -2.33 -26.96
C GLU A 20 -26.70 -1.71 -25.75
N PHE A 21 -27.11 -0.52 -25.28
CA PHE A 21 -26.48 0.14 -24.12
C PHE A 21 -26.95 -0.42 -22.77
N SER A 22 -28.14 -1.03 -22.71
CA SER A 22 -28.67 -1.65 -21.48
C SER A 22 -28.00 -2.98 -21.17
N ASN A 23 -27.69 -3.80 -22.19
CA ASN A 23 -27.02 -5.10 -21.99
C ASN A 23 -25.57 -4.95 -21.50
N ILE A 24 -24.89 -3.85 -21.82
CA ILE A 24 -23.52 -3.60 -21.36
C ILE A 24 -23.49 -3.12 -19.89
N THR A 25 -24.61 -2.63 -19.34
CA THR A 25 -24.68 -2.14 -17.96
C THR A 25 -24.90 -3.25 -16.93
N GLU A 26 -25.65 -4.30 -17.27
CA GLU A 26 -25.98 -5.35 -16.31
C GLU A 26 -24.81 -6.30 -16.01
N ASP A 27 -23.89 -6.48 -16.97
CA ASP A 27 -22.71 -7.35 -16.78
C ASP A 27 -21.59 -6.71 -15.94
N LEU A 28 -21.60 -5.38 -15.74
CA LEU A 28 -20.59 -4.72 -14.89
C LEU A 28 -20.83 -4.92 -13.39
N SER A 29 -22.05 -5.29 -12.98
CA SER A 29 -22.39 -5.47 -11.57
C SER A 29 -21.91 -6.80 -10.96
N THR A 30 -21.58 -7.79 -11.81
CA THR A 30 -21.27 -9.16 -11.38
C THR A 30 -19.76 -9.39 -11.16
N LEU A 31 -18.92 -8.39 -11.44
CA LEU A 31 -17.47 -8.42 -11.09
C LEU A 31 -17.11 -7.69 -9.78
N SER A 32 -18.08 -7.41 -8.90
CA SER A 32 -17.83 -6.58 -7.70
C SER A 32 -16.89 -7.23 -6.67
N ASN A 33 -16.99 -8.54 -6.41
CA ASN A 33 -16.34 -9.09 -5.21
C ASN A 33 -14.82 -9.33 -5.29
N THR A 34 -14.15 -9.10 -6.43
CA THR A 34 -12.68 -9.31 -6.57
C THR A 34 -11.92 -8.05 -6.98
N VAL A 35 -12.59 -7.02 -7.52
CA VAL A 35 -11.95 -5.76 -7.94
C VAL A 35 -12.14 -4.62 -6.93
N GLU A 36 -13.06 -4.77 -5.98
CA GLU A 36 -13.30 -3.78 -4.92
C GLU A 36 -12.06 -3.47 -4.07
N GLU A 37 -11.18 -4.46 -3.81
CA GLU A 37 -10.01 -4.25 -2.94
C GLU A 37 -8.98 -3.29 -3.56
N LYS A 38 -8.70 -3.45 -4.86
CA LYS A 38 -7.76 -2.58 -5.61
C LYS A 38 -8.41 -1.27 -6.04
N ALA A 39 -9.72 -1.20 -6.18
CA ALA A 39 -10.40 0.06 -6.48
C ALA A 39 -10.65 0.90 -5.21
N LYS A 40 -10.72 0.28 -4.01
CA LYS A 40 -10.96 0.98 -2.75
C LYS A 40 -9.97 2.10 -2.47
N TRP A 41 -8.67 1.91 -2.72
CA TRP A 41 -7.69 2.98 -2.52
C TRP A 41 -7.90 4.15 -3.50
N ILE A 42 -8.25 3.84 -4.76
CA ILE A 42 -8.56 4.84 -5.79
C ILE A 42 -9.81 5.63 -5.39
N PHE A 43 -10.86 4.94 -4.94
CA PHE A 43 -12.06 5.59 -4.42
C PHE A 43 -11.80 6.41 -3.17
N ASN A 44 -10.93 5.97 -2.25
CA ASN A 44 -10.59 6.75 -1.06
C ASN A 44 -9.76 7.99 -1.40
N LYS A 45 -8.87 7.88 -2.39
CA LYS A 45 -8.07 8.98 -2.95
C LYS A 45 -8.95 10.01 -3.67
N LEU A 46 -10.03 9.56 -4.33
CA LEU A 46 -11.04 10.40 -4.97
C LEU A 46 -12.03 11.02 -3.97
N LYS A 47 -12.35 10.32 -2.88
CA LYS A 47 -13.25 10.80 -1.82
C LYS A 47 -12.60 11.80 -0.84
N GLY A 48 -11.35 12.20 -1.07
CA GLY A 48 -10.69 13.24 -0.29
C GLY A 48 -10.47 12.90 1.19
N LYS A 49 -10.56 11.62 1.59
CA LYS A 49 -10.15 11.24 2.94
C LYS A 49 -8.63 11.38 3.01
N PRO A 50 -8.06 12.17 3.93
CA PRO A 50 -6.62 12.23 4.10
C PRO A 50 -6.15 10.82 4.46
N GLN A 51 -5.40 10.19 3.56
CA GLN A 51 -4.74 8.93 3.87
C GLN A 51 -3.80 9.21 5.05
N LYS A 52 -4.08 8.60 6.21
CA LYS A 52 -3.25 8.77 7.42
C LYS A 52 -1.79 8.52 7.05
N ALA A 53 -0.85 9.24 7.65
CA ALA A 53 0.56 8.92 7.42
C ALA A 53 0.82 7.46 7.82
N LEU A 54 1.70 6.75 7.10
CA LEU A 54 2.06 5.37 7.47
C LEU A 54 2.56 5.29 8.92
N ALA A 55 3.29 6.32 9.37
CA ALA A 55 3.73 6.47 10.75
C ALA A 55 2.56 6.46 11.76
N ASP A 56 1.47 7.18 11.48
CA ASP A 56 0.27 7.19 12.33
C ASP A 56 -0.42 5.83 12.36
N LEU A 57 -0.50 5.18 11.20
CA LEU A 57 -1.06 3.84 11.10
C LEU A 57 -0.22 2.83 11.91
N LEU A 58 1.11 2.87 11.81
CA LEU A 58 1.97 2.02 12.63
C LEU A 58 1.78 2.29 14.12
N ARG A 59 1.65 3.56 14.52
CA ARG A 59 1.40 3.97 15.90
C ARG A 59 0.08 3.44 16.44
N GLU A 60 -0.99 3.48 15.64
CA GLU A 60 -2.31 2.91 15.99
C GLU A 60 -2.20 1.39 16.25
N TYR A 61 -1.38 0.71 15.45
CA TYR A 61 -1.07 -0.71 15.63
C TYR A 61 0.05 -0.97 16.65
N ASN A 62 0.43 0.00 17.49
CA ASN A 62 1.45 -0.14 18.53
C ASN A 62 2.84 -0.54 18.00
N LEU A 63 3.15 -0.18 16.76
CA LEU A 63 4.46 -0.35 16.13
C LEU A 63 5.22 0.98 16.12
N PRO A 64 6.56 0.94 16.11
CA PRO A 64 7.37 2.15 15.98
C PRO A 64 7.08 2.85 14.65
N PRO A 65 6.76 4.15 14.65
CA PRO A 65 6.41 4.89 13.43
C PRO A 65 7.58 5.03 12.46
N GLY A 66 8.82 4.94 12.94
CA GLY A 66 10.05 4.98 12.15
C GLY A 66 10.54 3.63 11.65
N LEU A 67 9.73 2.55 11.70
CA LEU A 67 10.09 1.26 11.10
C LEU A 67 10.34 1.31 9.59
N PHE A 68 9.74 2.29 8.92
CA PHE A 68 9.92 2.55 7.50
C PHE A 68 10.62 3.89 7.30
N PRO A 69 11.37 4.05 6.20
CA PRO A 69 12.02 5.30 5.90
C PRO A 69 11.01 6.41 5.55
N ARG A 70 11.49 7.64 5.47
CA ARG A 70 10.65 8.80 5.15
C ARG A 70 10.25 8.88 3.66
N ASN A 71 11.01 8.26 2.77
CA ASN A 71 10.87 8.35 1.30
C ASN A 71 9.78 7.42 0.72
N ILE A 72 8.71 7.16 1.45
CA ILE A 72 7.63 6.28 0.98
C ILE A 72 6.76 7.03 -0.01
N THR A 73 6.42 6.38 -1.13
CA THR A 73 5.53 6.96 -2.14
C THR A 73 4.07 6.88 -1.68
N CYS A 74 3.60 5.68 -1.37
CA CYS A 74 2.22 5.38 -0.98
C CYS A 74 2.18 4.06 -0.19
N TYR A 75 1.07 3.80 0.50
CA TYR A 75 0.78 2.47 1.05
C TYR A 75 -0.67 2.07 0.76
N GLU A 76 -0.91 0.76 0.72
CA GLU A 76 -2.23 0.15 0.65
C GLU A 76 -2.43 -0.69 1.92
N LEU A 77 -3.52 -0.42 2.65
CA LEU A 77 -3.93 -1.25 3.80
C LEU A 77 -5.29 -1.86 3.49
N ASP A 78 -5.36 -3.18 3.56
CA ASP A 78 -6.59 -3.94 3.62
C ASP A 78 -6.90 -4.25 5.09
N GLU A 79 -7.81 -3.48 5.67
CA GLU A 79 -8.23 -3.62 7.07
C GLU A 79 -8.96 -4.94 7.35
N ALA A 80 -9.60 -5.55 6.34
CA ALA A 80 -10.33 -6.81 6.52
C ALA A 80 -9.38 -8.00 6.68
N LYS A 81 -8.28 -8.01 5.92
CA LYS A 81 -7.26 -9.08 5.96
C LYS A 81 -6.01 -8.70 6.76
N GLY A 82 -5.90 -7.45 7.21
CA GLY A 82 -4.69 -6.89 7.81
C GLY A 82 -3.49 -6.86 6.86
N LYS A 83 -3.69 -6.83 5.54
CA LYS A 83 -2.58 -6.84 4.57
C LYS A 83 -2.13 -5.41 4.30
N LEU A 84 -0.85 -5.15 4.54
CA LEU A 84 -0.19 -3.87 4.29
C LEU A 84 0.81 -4.03 3.14
N ILE A 85 0.71 -3.15 2.15
CA ILE A 85 1.68 -3.04 1.05
C ILE A 85 2.22 -1.62 1.04
N VAL A 86 3.54 -1.47 1.15
CA VAL A 86 4.22 -0.18 1.14
C VAL A 86 5.01 -0.06 -0.17
N TYR A 87 4.83 1.05 -0.86
CA TYR A 87 5.49 1.36 -2.12
C TYR A 87 6.57 2.41 -1.90
N LEU A 88 7.79 2.04 -2.26
CA LEU A 88 8.96 2.89 -2.26
C LEU A 88 9.34 3.22 -3.71
N PRO A 89 9.91 4.41 -3.97
CA PRO A 89 10.27 4.83 -5.33
C PRO A 89 11.36 3.95 -5.95
N SER A 90 12.27 3.46 -5.11
CA SER A 90 13.46 2.68 -5.47
C SER A 90 13.82 1.75 -4.31
N PRO A 91 14.58 0.67 -4.56
CA PRO A 91 15.20 -0.09 -3.47
C PRO A 91 16.07 0.87 -2.65
N CYS A 92 16.04 0.72 -1.32
CA CYS A 92 16.78 1.65 -0.47
C CYS A 92 17.29 0.99 0.80
N GLU A 93 18.36 1.56 1.35
CA GLU A 93 19.00 1.14 2.57
C GLU A 93 18.81 2.19 3.66
N VAL A 94 18.51 1.74 4.88
CA VAL A 94 18.33 2.59 6.05
C VAL A 94 19.25 2.11 7.16
N SER A 95 20.09 3.01 7.65
CA SER A 95 20.89 2.83 8.86
C SER A 95 20.15 3.39 10.07
N PHE A 96 19.89 2.54 11.06
CA PHE A 96 19.24 2.92 12.30
C PHE A 96 20.26 3.30 13.38
N LYS A 97 19.78 3.94 14.45
CA LYS A 97 20.61 4.45 15.57
C LYS A 97 21.36 3.33 16.31
N ASP A 98 20.84 2.10 16.26
CA ASP A 98 21.49 0.91 16.81
C ASP A 98 22.57 0.33 15.89
N SER A 99 23.03 1.09 14.88
CA SER A 99 23.94 0.66 13.81
C SER A 99 23.42 -0.50 12.95
N SER A 100 22.17 -0.88 13.11
CA SER A 100 21.53 -1.89 12.27
C SER A 100 21.21 -1.32 10.91
N VAL A 101 21.45 -2.11 9.88
CA VAL A 101 21.13 -1.75 8.49
C VAL A 101 20.00 -2.63 7.98
N ILE A 102 18.99 -2.00 7.38
CA ILE A 102 17.86 -2.67 6.75
C ILE A 102 17.72 -2.18 5.31
N ARG A 103 17.62 -3.14 4.38
CA ARG A 103 17.29 -2.89 2.98
C ARG A 103 15.82 -3.13 2.74
N TYR A 104 15.23 -2.24 1.98
CA TYR A 104 13.84 -2.28 1.54
C TYR A 104 13.82 -2.43 0.03
N ALA A 105 12.96 -3.31 -0.47
CA ALA A 105 12.63 -3.39 -1.88
C ALA A 105 11.65 -2.26 -2.26
N THR A 106 11.45 -2.05 -3.55
CA THR A 106 10.42 -1.11 -4.07
C THR A 106 9.01 -1.42 -3.58
N ARG A 107 8.74 -2.69 -3.29
CA ARG A 107 7.44 -3.15 -2.78
C ARG A 107 7.66 -4.00 -1.54
N VAL A 108 7.17 -3.52 -0.40
CA VAL A 108 7.23 -4.24 0.87
C VAL A 108 5.84 -4.72 1.21
N LYS A 109 5.66 -6.03 1.34
CA LYS A 109 4.38 -6.63 1.75
C LYS A 109 4.51 -7.15 3.16
N ALA A 110 3.46 -6.98 3.95
CA ALA A 110 3.36 -7.60 5.26
C ALA A 110 1.92 -7.76 5.71
N THR A 111 1.70 -8.63 6.68
CA THR A 111 0.47 -8.71 7.44
C THR A 111 0.65 -7.93 8.74
N LEU A 112 -0.08 -6.83 8.84
CA LEU A 112 -0.15 -5.95 9.98
C LEU A 112 -1.13 -6.50 11.01
N SER A 113 -0.65 -6.60 12.25
CA SER A 113 -1.43 -7.01 13.41
C SER A 113 -1.03 -6.15 14.60
N ARG A 114 -1.85 -6.14 15.66
CA ARG A 114 -1.59 -5.26 16.82
C ARG A 114 -0.27 -5.63 17.49
N GLY A 115 0.70 -4.71 17.44
CA GLY A 115 2.05 -4.84 17.96
C GLY A 115 2.99 -5.71 17.12
N LYS A 116 2.57 -6.19 15.94
CA LYS A 116 3.33 -7.15 15.15
C LYS A 116 3.11 -7.02 13.64
N LEU A 117 4.21 -7.00 12.92
CA LEU A 117 4.31 -7.11 11.48
C LEU A 117 4.76 -8.54 11.15
N SER A 118 3.98 -9.31 10.39
CA SER A 118 4.27 -10.70 10.06
C SER A 118 4.22 -10.96 8.56
N GLY A 119 4.80 -12.07 8.09
CA GLY A 119 4.82 -12.38 6.65
C GLY A 119 5.50 -11.30 5.82
N VAL A 120 6.56 -10.69 6.38
CA VAL A 120 7.24 -9.56 5.75
C VAL A 120 8.01 -10.04 4.53
N GLU A 121 7.79 -9.39 3.40
CA GLU A 121 8.46 -9.61 2.13
C GLU A 121 8.99 -8.28 1.61
N GLY A 122 10.21 -8.26 1.10
CA GLY A 122 10.87 -7.03 0.64
C GLY A 122 11.66 -6.28 1.71
N MET A 123 11.89 -6.87 2.89
CA MET A 123 12.83 -6.37 3.90
C MET A 123 13.98 -7.35 4.11
N LYS A 124 15.22 -6.86 4.08
CA LYS A 124 16.43 -7.61 4.42
C LYS A 124 17.19 -6.88 5.52
N THR A 125 17.83 -7.60 6.43
CA THR A 125 18.71 -7.01 7.45
C THR A 125 20.11 -7.58 7.37
N LYS A 126 21.10 -6.75 7.71
CA LYS A 126 22.51 -7.13 7.71
C LYS A 126 22.86 -7.81 9.03
N VAL A 127 23.27 -9.07 8.97
CA VAL A 127 23.90 -9.79 10.08
C VAL A 127 25.35 -10.11 9.68
N LEU A 128 25.62 -11.31 9.18
CA LEU A 128 26.85 -11.65 8.44
C LEU A 128 26.63 -11.56 6.93
N VAL A 129 25.45 -11.99 6.49
CA VAL A 129 24.94 -11.85 5.12
C VAL A 129 23.60 -11.11 5.16
N TRP A 130 23.10 -10.69 4.00
CA TRP A 130 21.76 -10.12 3.89
C TRP A 130 20.71 -11.22 4.07
N VAL A 131 19.95 -11.15 5.16
CA VAL A 131 18.91 -12.14 5.47
C VAL A 131 17.54 -11.48 5.39
N LYS A 132 16.57 -12.18 4.78
CA LYS A 132 15.18 -11.72 4.74
C LYS A 132 14.60 -11.61 6.15
N VAL A 133 13.96 -10.49 6.44
CA VAL A 133 13.18 -10.30 7.66
C VAL A 133 11.80 -10.91 7.41
N THR A 134 11.37 -11.83 8.27
CA THR A 134 10.07 -12.51 8.14
C THR A 134 9.02 -11.90 9.06
N SER A 135 9.41 -11.31 10.19
CA SER A 135 8.50 -10.68 11.14
C SER A 135 9.20 -9.65 12.01
N VAL A 136 8.46 -8.65 12.45
CA VAL A 136 8.87 -7.62 13.41
C VAL A 136 7.77 -7.53 14.48
N ALA A 137 8.11 -7.67 15.77
CA ALA A 137 7.13 -7.64 16.85
C ALA A 137 7.62 -6.80 18.02
N VAL A 138 6.75 -5.98 18.61
CA VAL A 138 7.04 -5.28 19.86
C VAL A 138 6.66 -6.22 21.01
N GLU A 139 7.55 -6.39 21.99
CA GLU A 139 7.30 -7.30 23.14
C GLU A 139 6.04 -6.88 23.92
N SER A 140 5.91 -5.58 24.19
CA SER A 140 4.75 -4.99 24.87
C SER A 140 4.77 -3.47 24.71
N TYR A 141 3.62 -2.83 24.93
CA TYR A 141 3.46 -1.38 24.83
C TYR A 141 4.47 -0.60 25.69
N LYS A 142 4.73 -1.10 26.90
CA LYS A 142 5.67 -0.53 27.87
C LYS A 142 7.12 -1.01 27.70
N SER A 143 7.38 -1.90 26.75
CA SER A 143 8.71 -2.46 26.55
C SER A 143 9.46 -1.68 25.49
N ASP A 144 10.69 -1.31 25.80
CA ASP A 144 11.60 -0.61 24.89
C ASP A 144 12.32 -1.56 23.92
N LYS A 145 11.72 -2.72 23.62
CA LYS A 145 12.34 -3.76 22.79
C LYS A 145 11.44 -4.19 21.64
N VAL A 146 12.04 -4.26 20.46
CA VAL A 146 11.45 -4.74 19.22
C VAL A 146 12.21 -5.99 18.78
N TRP A 147 11.49 -7.03 18.45
CA TRP A 147 12.01 -8.29 17.97
C TRP A 147 11.96 -8.35 16.46
N PHE A 148 13.11 -8.51 15.83
CA PHE A 148 13.25 -8.81 14.42
C PHE A 148 13.51 -10.30 14.24
N THR A 149 12.69 -10.95 13.42
CA THR A 149 12.87 -12.35 13.05
C THR A 149 13.45 -12.41 11.64
N ALA A 150 14.68 -12.88 11.51
CA ALA A 150 15.37 -13.07 10.24
C ALA A 150 16.18 -14.37 10.31
N GLY A 151 15.50 -15.51 10.20
CA GLY A 151 16.03 -16.85 10.54
C GLY A 151 16.18 -17.06 12.05
N VAL A 152 16.81 -16.11 12.74
CA VAL A 152 16.93 -16.03 14.20
C VAL A 152 16.17 -14.82 14.71
N LYS A 153 15.57 -14.94 15.91
CA LYS A 153 14.92 -13.82 16.60
C LYS A 153 15.99 -12.95 17.28
N LYS A 154 16.04 -11.66 16.98
CA LYS A 154 16.99 -10.69 17.56
C LYS A 154 16.23 -9.52 18.17
N SER A 155 16.57 -9.16 19.39
CA SER A 155 16.02 -7.98 20.07
C SER A 155 16.80 -6.72 19.69
N ARG A 156 16.09 -5.63 19.42
CA ARG A 156 16.63 -4.30 19.15
C ARG A 156 15.90 -3.26 20.01
N PRO A 157 16.55 -2.14 20.37
CA PRO A 157 15.90 -1.09 21.13
C PRO A 157 14.81 -0.40 20.31
N LYS A 158 13.63 -0.18 20.90
CA LYS A 158 12.49 0.49 20.27
C LYS A 158 12.81 1.94 19.89
N ASP A 159 13.57 2.65 20.74
CA ASP A 159 14.02 4.04 20.51
C ASP A 159 14.72 4.23 19.14
N ALA A 160 15.45 3.21 18.67
CA ALA A 160 16.14 3.28 17.38
C ALA A 160 15.16 3.44 16.20
N PHE A 161 13.92 2.98 16.34
CA PHE A 161 12.88 2.96 15.30
C PHE A 161 11.75 3.97 15.57
N GLU A 162 11.89 4.85 16.57
CA GLU A 162 10.85 5.83 16.91
C GLU A 162 10.78 6.96 15.86
N MET A 163 11.93 7.36 15.30
CA MET A 163 12.00 8.41 14.29
C MET A 163 12.31 7.82 12.91
N PRO A 164 11.49 8.14 11.87
CA PRO A 164 11.80 7.81 10.48
C PRO A 164 13.16 8.38 10.08
N ARG A 165 13.96 7.58 9.40
CA ARG A 165 15.26 8.00 8.85
C ARG A 165 15.18 8.19 7.34
N ASP A 166 16.11 8.98 6.84
CA ASP A 166 16.34 9.09 5.41
C ASP A 166 16.96 7.79 4.90
N ALA A 167 16.52 7.36 3.72
CA ALA A 167 17.04 6.17 3.07
C ALA A 167 18.01 6.55 1.97
N ILE A 168 19.04 5.72 1.80
CA ILE A 168 19.99 5.81 0.70
C ILE A 168 19.46 4.93 -0.42
N ASN A 169 19.29 5.49 -1.62
CA ASN A 169 18.84 4.73 -2.78
C ASN A 169 19.89 3.68 -3.17
N LEU A 170 19.43 2.49 -3.50
CA LEU A 170 20.23 1.42 -4.07
C LEU A 170 19.80 1.17 -5.50
N GLU A 171 20.77 0.88 -6.36
CA GLU A 171 20.51 0.45 -7.74
C GLU A 171 20.02 -1.02 -7.79
N GLU A 172 20.34 -1.85 -6.78
CA GLU A 172 19.96 -3.27 -6.75
C GLU A 172 19.68 -3.80 -5.32
N PHE A 173 18.82 -4.82 -5.18
CA PHE A 173 18.25 -5.32 -3.91
C PHE A 173 18.76 -6.70 -3.45
#